data_AF-A0A662GJE6-F1
#
_entry.id   AF-A0A662GJE6-F1
#
_cell.length_a   1.000
_cell.length_b   1.000
_cell.length_c   1.000
_cell.angle_alpha   90.00
_cell.angle_beta   90.00
_cell.angle_gamma   90.00
#
_symmetry.space_group_name_H-M   'P 1'
#
loop_
_entity.id
_entity.type
_entity.pdbx_description
1 polymer ?
#
loop_
_entity_poly.entity_id
_entity_poly.type
_entity_poly.pdbx_seq_one_letter_code
_entity_poly.pdbx_strand_id
1 'polypeptide(L)'
;MDLNDDEFEILYTILVSPSISVNQLYRKLKGKVSKVRLLKLLKKLRSLGLICVIRDPRHKQRIRLFLREDIQDLAKFFLAKTYTVTKEGIVKETDRLMKIYIRVASGVKDPLTLNFFKKLVLKEIDKLLCSVL
;
A
#
# COMPACT_ATOMS: atom_id res chain seq x y z
N MET A 1 -6.76 -16.23 0.70
CA MET A 1 -7.24 -15.31 -0.37
C MET A 1 -6.07 -14.42 -0.73
N ASP A 2 -5.77 -14.27 -2.03
CA ASP A 2 -4.66 -13.44 -2.53
C ASP A 2 -5.23 -12.12 -3.04
N LEU A 3 -4.57 -10.99 -2.79
CA LEU A 3 -4.97 -9.70 -3.36
C LEU A 3 -4.63 -9.71 -4.84
N ASN A 4 -5.58 -9.36 -5.71
CA ASN A 4 -5.22 -9.14 -7.11
C ASN A 4 -4.42 -7.83 -7.28
N ASP A 5 -3.89 -7.60 -8.47
CA ASP A 5 -3.00 -6.46 -8.71
C ASP A 5 -3.70 -5.11 -8.57
N ASP A 6 -4.98 -5.01 -8.94
CA ASP A 6 -5.74 -3.77 -8.75
C ASP A 6 -6.01 -3.49 -7.27
N GLU A 7 -6.34 -4.52 -6.50
CA GLU A 7 -6.55 -4.42 -5.06
C GLU A 7 -5.28 -3.94 -4.37
N PHE A 8 -4.14 -4.52 -4.75
CA PHE A 8 -2.84 -4.07 -4.29
C PHE A 8 -2.57 -2.62 -4.70
N GLU A 9 -2.72 -2.26 -5.98
CA GLU A 9 -2.47 -0.90 -6.47
C GLU A 9 -3.35 0.14 -5.78
N ILE A 10 -4.61 -0.20 -5.45
CA ILE A 10 -5.50 0.66 -4.67
C ILE A 10 -4.95 0.86 -3.25
N LEU A 11 -4.67 -0.22 -2.53
CA LEU A 11 -4.15 -0.15 -1.15
C LEU A 11 -2.81 0.58 -1.10
N TYR A 12 -1.93 0.28 -2.05
CA TYR A 12 -0.63 0.92 -2.23
C TYR A 12 -0.77 2.42 -2.48
N THR A 13 -1.68 2.82 -3.37
CA THR A 13 -1.91 4.25 -3.67
C THR A 13 -2.48 5.00 -2.46
N ILE A 14 -3.34 4.36 -1.67
CA ILE A 14 -3.85 4.94 -0.41
C ILE A 14 -2.72 5.08 0.62
N LEU A 15 -1.84 4.08 0.73
CA LEU A 15 -0.69 4.10 1.65
C LEU A 15 0.25 5.28 1.36
N VAL A 16 0.65 5.46 0.11
CA VAL A 16 1.60 6.52 -0.29
C VAL A 16 0.93 7.89 -0.47
N SER A 17 -0.39 7.97 -0.35
CA SER A 17 -1.15 9.22 -0.37
C SER A 17 -2.23 9.20 0.72
N PRO A 18 -1.84 9.34 2.01
CA PRO A 18 -2.79 9.31 3.13
C PRO A 18 -3.87 10.39 2.98
N SER A 19 -5.09 10.10 3.43
CA SER A 19 -6.23 11.03 3.33
C SER A 19 -6.62 11.37 1.88
N ILE A 20 -6.46 10.42 0.95
CA ILE A 20 -6.86 10.61 -0.44
C ILE A 20 -8.38 10.49 -0.60
N SER A 21 -8.98 11.36 -1.42
CA SER A 21 -10.38 11.21 -1.82
C SER A 21 -10.54 10.17 -2.93
N VAL A 22 -11.74 9.61 -3.08
CA VAL A 22 -12.05 8.64 -4.17
C VAL A 22 -11.73 9.21 -5.55
N ASN A 23 -12.00 10.49 -5.79
CA ASN A 23 -11.71 11.14 -7.07
C ASN A 23 -10.20 11.30 -7.31
N GLN A 24 -9.44 11.66 -6.29
CA GLN A 24 -7.98 11.75 -6.40
C GLN A 24 -7.35 10.37 -6.61
N LEU A 25 -7.87 9.35 -5.92
CA LEU A 25 -7.44 7.96 -6.09
C LEU A 25 -7.70 7.49 -7.52
N TYR A 26 -8.89 7.76 -8.07
CA TYR A 26 -9.20 7.45 -9.45
C TYR A 26 -8.26 8.14 -10.44
N ARG A 27 -7.94 9.42 -10.23
CA ARG A 27 -6.98 10.15 -11.10
C ARG A 27 -5.59 9.51 -11.07
N LYS A 28 -5.10 9.08 -9.90
CA LYS A 28 -3.80 8.41 -9.76
C LYS A 28 -3.77 7.00 -10.39
N LEU A 29 -4.92 6.31 -10.41
CA LEU A 29 -5.08 4.98 -11.00
C LEU A 29 -5.61 5.00 -12.44
N LYS A 30 -5.69 6.17 -13.08
CA LYS A 30 -6.20 6.32 -14.44
C LYS A 30 -5.35 5.46 -15.39
N GLY A 31 -6.01 4.67 -16.24
CA GLY A 31 -5.37 3.72 -17.16
C GLY A 31 -5.03 2.36 -16.55
N LYS A 32 -5.02 2.23 -15.21
CA LYS A 32 -4.85 0.95 -14.50
C LYS A 32 -6.20 0.35 -14.09
N VAL A 33 -7.04 1.16 -13.44
CA VAL A 33 -8.33 0.71 -12.88
C VAL A 33 -9.47 1.59 -13.40
N SER A 34 -10.50 0.98 -13.98
CA SER A 34 -11.70 1.71 -14.42
C SER A 34 -12.49 2.26 -13.22
N LYS A 35 -13.26 3.34 -13.42
CA LYS A 35 -14.02 3.99 -12.33
C LYS A 35 -15.00 3.03 -11.66
N VAL A 36 -15.73 2.24 -12.44
CA VAL A 36 -16.69 1.25 -11.95
C VAL A 36 -15.98 0.17 -11.14
N ARG A 37 -14.86 -0.36 -11.66
CA ARG A 37 -14.05 -1.38 -10.99
C ARG A 37 -13.45 -0.86 -9.69
N LEU A 38 -12.93 0.37 -9.67
CA LEU A 38 -12.41 1.02 -8.48
C LEU A 38 -13.47 1.10 -7.37
N LEU A 39 -14.69 1.54 -7.69
CA LEU A 39 -15.77 1.63 -6.69
C LEU A 39 -16.16 0.26 -6.12
N LYS A 40 -16.19 -0.78 -6.97
CA LYS A 40 -16.45 -2.16 -6.55
C LYS A 40 -15.35 -2.68 -5.62
N LEU A 41 -14.09 -2.46 -5.98
CA LEU A 41 -12.94 -2.88 -5.18
C LEU A 41 -12.85 -2.11 -3.87
N LEU A 42 -13.12 -0.81 -3.84
CA LEU A 42 -13.16 -0.02 -2.59
C LEU A 42 -14.22 -0.55 -1.62
N LYS A 43 -15.41 -0.92 -2.11
CA LYS A 43 -16.43 -1.55 -1.26
C LYS A 43 -15.93 -2.88 -0.68
N LYS A 44 -15.31 -3.72 -1.52
CA LYS A 44 -14.72 -5.01 -1.11
C LYS A 44 -13.60 -4.84 -0.07
N LEU A 45 -12.64 -3.97 -0.34
CA LEU A 45 -11.50 -3.71 0.55
C LEU A 45 -11.95 -3.12 1.90
N ARG A 46 -13.00 -2.30 1.89
CA ARG A 46 -13.66 -1.83 3.12
C ARG A 46 -14.34 -2.97 3.88
N SER A 47 -15.09 -3.85 3.21
CA SER A 47 -15.73 -4.99 3.89
C SER A 47 -14.73 -5.99 4.46
N LEU A 48 -13.53 -6.07 3.88
CA LEU A 48 -12.41 -6.86 4.38
C LEU A 48 -11.64 -6.17 5.53
N GLY A 49 -12.04 -4.95 5.91
CA GLY A 49 -11.39 -4.21 7.00
C GLY A 49 -9.97 -3.74 6.69
N LEU A 50 -9.58 -3.63 5.42
CA LEU A 50 -8.25 -3.14 5.01
C LEU A 50 -8.21 -1.62 4.85
N ILE A 51 -9.37 -1.01 4.61
CA ILE A 51 -9.54 0.44 4.37
C ILE A 51 -10.54 1.02 5.37
N CYS A 52 -10.17 2.14 5.96
CA CYS A 52 -11.03 3.00 6.75
C CYS A 52 -11.54 4.18 5.91
N VAL A 53 -12.82 4.51 6.09
CA VAL A 53 -13.50 5.59 5.39
C VAL A 53 -13.93 6.63 6.40
N ILE A 54 -13.33 7.82 6.34
CA ILE A 54 -13.62 8.92 7.26
C ILE A 54 -14.32 10.04 6.48
N ARG A 55 -15.39 10.60 7.06
CA ARG A 55 -16.04 11.80 6.52
C ARG A 55 -15.21 13.03 6.87
N ASP A 56 -14.95 13.89 5.90
CA ASP A 56 -14.21 15.13 6.13
C ASP A 56 -15.04 16.04 7.07
N PRO A 57 -14.51 16.41 8.24
CA PRO A 57 -15.24 17.22 9.21
C PRO A 57 -15.58 18.62 8.68
N ARG A 58 -14.79 19.14 7.72
CA ARG A 58 -15.02 20.47 7.11
C ARG A 58 -16.02 20.42 5.95
N HIS A 59 -16.19 19.26 5.33
CA HIS A 59 -17.14 19.05 4.24
C HIS A 59 -17.79 17.67 4.37
N LYS A 60 -18.97 17.60 5.01
CA LYS A 60 -19.68 16.34 5.33
C LYS A 60 -19.88 15.39 4.13
N GLN A 61 -19.83 15.89 2.90
CA GLN A 61 -19.93 15.11 1.66
C GLN A 61 -18.59 14.53 1.15
N ARG A 62 -17.45 15.01 1.62
CA ARG A 62 -16.13 14.53 1.19
C ARG A 62 -15.73 13.32 2.02
N ILE A 63 -15.34 12.26 1.32
CA ILE A 63 -14.85 11.02 1.89
C ILE A 63 -13.33 10.97 1.75
N ARG A 64 -12.65 10.64 2.84
CA ARG A 64 -11.21 10.39 2.91
C ARG A 64 -10.96 8.89 3.14
N LEU A 65 -10.03 8.34 2.37
CA LEU A 65 -9.63 6.94 2.44
C LEU A 65 -8.31 6.83 3.20
N PHE A 66 -8.26 5.86 4.10
CA PHE A 66 -7.08 5.48 4.88
C PHE A 66 -6.96 3.96 4.86
N LEU A 67 -5.75 3.43 5.03
CA LEU A 67 -5.63 2.04 5.44
C LEU A 67 -6.07 1.89 6.90
N ARG A 68 -6.33 0.66 7.32
CA ARG A 68 -6.47 0.36 8.76
C ARG A 68 -5.18 0.76 9.47
N GLU A 69 -5.31 1.35 10.66
CA GLU A 69 -4.21 2.02 11.36
C GLU A 69 -3.00 1.10 11.62
N ASP A 70 -3.24 -0.11 12.10
CA ASP A 70 -2.24 -1.17 12.28
C ASP A 70 -1.49 -1.49 10.97
N ILE A 71 -2.21 -1.61 9.85
CA ILE A 71 -1.63 -1.87 8.54
C ILE A 71 -0.77 -0.69 8.11
N GLN A 72 -1.27 0.53 8.31
CA GLN A 72 -0.58 1.75 7.94
C GLN A 72 0.72 1.93 8.74
N ASP A 73 0.70 1.66 10.04
CA ASP A 73 1.87 1.78 10.89
C ASP A 73 2.94 0.74 10.56
N LEU A 74 2.53 -0.51 10.35
CA LEU A 74 3.45 -1.55 9.90
C LEU A 74 4.02 -1.25 8.51
N ALA A 75 3.22 -0.69 7.61
CA ALA A 75 3.65 -0.35 6.26
C ALA A 75 4.75 0.74 6.24
N LYS A 76 4.77 1.66 7.22
CA LYS A 76 5.80 2.72 7.31
C LYS A 76 7.21 2.17 7.43
N PHE A 77 7.41 1.02 8.08
CA PHE A 77 8.73 0.40 8.20
C PHE A 77 9.35 0.04 6.85
N PHE A 78 8.51 -0.31 5.87
CA PHE A 78 8.96 -0.64 4.52
C PHE A 78 9.25 0.60 3.66
N LEU A 79 8.57 1.72 3.93
CA LEU A 79 8.70 2.94 3.13
C LEU A 79 9.83 3.87 3.60
N ALA A 80 10.33 3.71 4.83
CA ALA A 80 11.46 4.49 5.32
C ALA A 80 12.71 4.15 4.49
N LYS A 81 13.24 5.08 3.69
CA LYS A 81 14.50 4.87 2.95
C LYS A 81 15.69 5.20 3.85
N THR A 82 16.70 4.33 3.91
CA THR A 82 17.92 4.58 4.70
C THR A 82 19.20 4.66 3.88
N TYR A 83 19.12 4.61 2.55
CA TYR A 83 20.30 4.41 1.72
C TYR A 83 20.39 5.38 0.52
N THR A 84 21.62 5.56 0.05
CA THR A 84 21.96 6.24 -1.21
C THR A 84 21.97 5.25 -2.37
N VAL A 85 21.48 5.64 -3.55
CA VAL A 85 21.32 4.74 -4.70
C VAL A 85 22.69 4.36 -5.29
N THR A 86 23.28 3.29 -4.76
CA THR A 86 24.51 2.64 -5.26
C THR A 86 24.26 1.12 -5.36
N LYS A 87 25.08 0.38 -6.13
CA LYS A 87 24.95 -1.09 -6.26
C LYS A 87 24.99 -1.80 -4.90
N GLU A 88 25.95 -1.45 -4.05
CA GLU A 88 26.07 -1.97 -2.68
C GLU A 88 24.93 -1.50 -1.77
N GLY A 89 24.40 -0.30 -2.02
CA GLY A 89 23.22 0.24 -1.35
C GLY A 89 21.95 -0.55 -1.63
N ILE A 90 21.74 -1.02 -2.87
CA ILE A 90 20.56 -1.83 -3.23
C ILE A 90 20.55 -3.16 -2.49
N VAL A 91 21.69 -3.87 -2.46
CA VAL A 91 21.77 -5.18 -1.78
C VAL A 91 21.47 -5.02 -0.30
N LYS A 92 22.06 -4.00 0.35
CA LYS A 92 21.81 -3.69 1.76
C LYS A 92 20.34 -3.32 2.03
N GLU A 93 19.72 -2.52 1.18
CA GLU A 93 18.32 -2.15 1.37
C GLU A 93 17.37 -3.33 1.11
N THR A 94 17.68 -4.19 0.13
CA THR A 94 16.90 -5.40 -0.14
C THR A 94 16.94 -6.34 1.08
N ASP A 95 18.12 -6.60 1.64
CA ASP A 95 18.29 -7.37 2.87
C ASP A 95 17.52 -6.74 4.05
N ARG A 96 17.57 -5.41 4.18
CA ARG A 96 16.80 -4.68 5.18
C ARG A 96 15.30 -4.88 5.01
N LEU A 97 14.75 -4.73 3.80
CA LEU A 97 13.32 -4.91 3.51
C LEU A 97 12.87 -6.35 3.83
N MET A 98 13.71 -7.35 3.51
CA MET A 98 13.43 -8.75 3.83
C MET A 98 13.43 -9.01 5.35
N LYS A 99 14.39 -8.46 6.09
CA LYS A 99 14.42 -8.56 7.57
C LYS A 99 13.19 -7.91 8.21
N ILE A 100 12.77 -6.75 7.72
CA ILE A 100 11.55 -6.09 8.17
C ILE A 100 10.34 -6.96 7.86
N TYR A 101 10.25 -7.53 6.65
CA TYR A 101 9.16 -8.40 6.26
C TYR A 101 9.03 -9.60 7.19
N ILE A 102 10.13 -10.32 7.45
CA ILE A 102 10.14 -11.49 8.35
C ILE A 102 9.64 -11.09 9.75
N ARG A 103 10.14 -9.96 10.27
CA ARG A 103 9.72 -9.45 11.57
C ARG A 103 8.23 -9.11 11.60
N VAL A 104 7.74 -8.35 10.63
CA VAL A 104 6.32 -7.94 10.55
C VAL A 104 5.42 -9.14 10.34
N ALA A 105 5.78 -10.05 9.43
CA ALA A 105 5.01 -11.25 9.10
C ALA A 105 4.77 -12.14 10.32
N SER A 106 5.74 -12.25 11.24
CA SER A 106 5.59 -13.05 12.46
C SER A 106 4.46 -12.58 13.39
N GLY A 107 4.09 -11.30 13.34
CA GLY A 107 3.03 -10.73 14.19
C GLY A 107 1.66 -10.58 13.51
N VAL A 108 1.56 -10.85 12.20
CA VAL A 108 0.34 -10.62 11.40
C VAL A 108 -0.44 -11.90 11.25
N LYS A 109 -1.61 -11.98 11.88
CA LYS A 109 -2.50 -13.16 11.79
C LYS A 109 -3.37 -13.17 10.54
N ASP A 110 -3.73 -11.99 10.02
CA ASP A 110 -4.62 -11.87 8.86
C ASP A 110 -3.88 -12.18 7.54
N PRO A 111 -4.28 -13.22 6.79
CA PRO A 111 -3.57 -13.62 5.56
C PRO A 111 -3.61 -12.56 4.46
N LEU A 112 -4.67 -11.74 4.40
CA LEU A 112 -4.79 -10.68 3.40
C LEU A 112 -3.82 -9.53 3.69
N THR A 113 -3.70 -9.13 4.96
CA THR A 113 -2.72 -8.15 5.42
C THR A 113 -1.29 -8.64 5.17
N LEU A 114 -1.01 -9.92 5.45
CA LEU A 114 0.29 -10.52 5.15
C LEU A 114 0.60 -10.50 3.65
N ASN A 115 -0.39 -10.84 2.82
CA ASN A 115 -0.27 -10.79 1.38
C ASN A 115 -0.02 -9.37 0.85
N PHE A 116 -0.69 -8.36 1.42
CA PHE A 116 -0.43 -6.96 1.13
C PHE A 116 1.04 -6.59 1.42
N PHE A 117 1.57 -6.96 2.60
CA PHE A 117 2.97 -6.69 2.93
C PHE A 117 3.96 -7.42 2.02
N LYS A 118 3.67 -8.66 1.64
CA LYS A 118 4.48 -9.40 0.66
C LYS A 118 4.55 -8.63 -0.67
N LYS A 119 3.40 -8.20 -1.20
CA LYS A 119 3.34 -7.42 -2.45
C LYS A 119 4.00 -6.03 -2.29
N LEU A 120 3.88 -5.40 -1.14
CA LEU A 120 4.53 -4.12 -0.84
C LEU A 120 6.05 -4.23 -0.88
N VAL A 121 6.61 -5.25 -0.24
CA VAL A 121 8.06 -5.52 -0.25
C VAL A 121 8.55 -5.77 -1.66
N LEU A 122 7.87 -6.62 -2.42
CA LEU A 122 8.21 -6.88 -3.83
C LEU A 122 8.16 -5.59 -4.66
N LYS A 123 7.15 -4.74 -4.44
CA LYS A 123 7.02 -3.46 -5.15
C LYS A 123 8.14 -2.48 -4.82
N GLU A 124 8.57 -2.42 -3.56
CA GLU A 124 9.68 -1.55 -3.17
C GLU A 124 11.01 -2.10 -3.72
N ILE A 125 11.26 -3.42 -3.67
CA ILE A 125 12.45 -4.04 -4.29
C ILE A 125 12.49 -3.78 -5.79
N ASP A 126 11.39 -3.99 -6.51
CA ASP A 126 11.25 -3.71 -7.95
C ASP A 126 11.68 -2.27 -8.28
N LYS A 127 11.22 -1.29 -7.50
CA LYS A 127 11.67 0.10 -7.66
C LYS A 127 13.16 0.32 -7.40
N LEU A 128 13.75 -0.38 -6.42
CA LEU A 128 15.19 -0.27 -6.18
C LEU A 128 15.96 -0.79 -7.39
N LEU A 129 15.54 -1.92 -7.96
CA LEU A 129 16.17 -2.51 -9.14
C LEU A 129 16.03 -1.61 -10.36
N CYS A 130 14.84 -1.06 -10.61
CA CYS A 130 14.61 -0.11 -11.69
C CYS A 130 15.34 1.24 -11.50
N SER A 131 15.84 1.56 -10.30
CA SER A 131 16.60 2.80 -10.08
C SER A 131 18.05 2.75 -10.56
N VAL A 132 18.51 1.57 -11.02
CA VAL A 132 19.90 1.32 -11.46
C VAL A 132 19.99 0.79 -12.89
N LEU A 133 18.84 0.51 -13.52
CA LEU A 133 18.71 0.27 -14.95
C LEU A 133 18.42 1.60 -15.68
#